data_AF-A0A182MP43-F1
#
_entry.id   AF-A0A182MP43-F1
#
_cell.length_a   1.000
_cell.length_b   1.000
_cell.length_c   1.000
_cell.angle_alpha   90.00
_cell.angle_beta   90.00
_cell.angle_gamma   90.00
#
_symmetry.space_group_name_H-M   'P 1'
#
loop_
_entity.id
_entity.type
_entity.pdbx_description
1 polymer ?
#
loop_
_entity_poly.entity_id
_entity_poly.type
_entity_poly.pdbx_seq_one_letter_code
_entity_poly.pdbx_strand_id
1 'polypeptide(L)'
;MAHIIAVRRLTSLLKSSQRCKLVPVSANISQSVSQRKQENIKEEVNNEPIKYFGSQASRWTAQRSREGPKGQDIPWFQPYVVNFSVAVFLIYFCILREENDIDEGLGRSLFEHVPGLEEKQLIVSYHYNKENGLSTVDIENRMRELGMNFESAN
;
A
#
# COMPACT_ATOMS: atom_id res chain seq x y z
N MET A 1 34.27 -18.21 57.41
CA MET A 1 32.98 -18.57 58.05
C MET A 1 31.87 -17.87 57.25
N ALA A 2 31.47 -18.45 56.12
CA ALA A 2 30.17 -19.15 55.96
C ALA A 2 29.03 -18.12 55.78
N HIS A 3 28.22 -18.07 54.71
CA HIS A 3 27.71 -19.13 53.85
C HIS A 3 27.37 -18.60 52.44
N ILE A 4 27.93 -19.26 51.42
CA ILE A 4 27.43 -19.30 50.05
C ILE A 4 26.49 -20.50 49.98
N ILE A 5 25.18 -20.31 50.11
CA ILE A 5 24.18 -21.38 49.89
C ILE A 5 22.89 -20.77 49.34
N ALA A 6 22.72 -20.84 48.02
CA ALA A 6 21.44 -21.18 47.37
C ALA A 6 21.59 -21.21 45.83
N VAL A 7 22.61 -21.90 45.32
CA VAL A 7 22.56 -22.44 43.96
C VAL A 7 21.99 -23.83 44.08
N ARG A 8 20.70 -23.99 43.79
CA ARG A 8 20.10 -25.23 43.26
C ARG A 8 18.59 -25.10 43.11
N ARG A 9 18.12 -25.51 41.94
CA ARG A 9 16.74 -25.77 41.50
C ARG A 9 16.05 -24.57 40.85
N LEU A 10 16.18 -24.50 39.52
CA LEU A 10 15.02 -24.47 38.60
C LEU A 10 15.46 -24.58 37.11
N THR A 11 16.48 -25.39 36.82
CA THR A 11 16.74 -25.86 35.45
C THR A 11 16.11 -27.24 35.27
N SER A 12 14.81 -27.26 34.97
CA SER A 12 14.18 -28.34 34.23
C SER A 12 12.77 -27.90 33.87
N LEU A 13 12.56 -27.52 32.61
CA LEU A 13 11.32 -27.73 31.84
C LEU A 13 11.52 -27.17 30.42
N LEU A 14 12.54 -27.70 29.74
CA LEU A 14 12.58 -27.77 28.28
C LEU A 14 12.40 -29.24 27.92
N LYS A 15 11.15 -29.66 27.71
CA LYS A 15 10.82 -30.73 26.78
C LYS A 15 9.33 -30.73 26.44
N SER A 16 9.07 -30.93 25.15
CA SER A 16 7.84 -31.45 24.55
C SER A 16 6.85 -30.43 23.94
N SER A 17 7.19 -30.02 22.72
CA SER A 17 6.42 -30.24 21.48
C SER A 17 4.89 -30.40 21.57
N GLN A 18 4.24 -29.55 20.76
CA GLN A 18 2.94 -29.73 20.09
C GLN A 18 1.69 -29.86 20.96
N ARG A 19 1.09 -28.69 21.23
CA ARG A 19 -0.37 -28.49 21.08
C ARG A 19 -0.64 -27.09 20.54
N CYS A 20 -0.76 -26.96 19.22
CA CYS A 20 -1.45 -25.84 18.61
C CYS A 20 -2.93 -25.97 19.00
N LYS A 21 -3.31 -25.38 20.14
CA LYS A 21 -4.71 -25.04 20.35
C LYS A 21 -4.97 -23.84 19.46
N LEU A 22 -5.69 -24.06 18.37
CA LEU A 22 -6.41 -22.99 17.68
C LEU A 22 -7.14 -22.20 18.77
N VAL A 23 -6.66 -20.99 19.06
CA VAL A 23 -7.45 -20.03 19.83
C VAL A 23 -8.55 -19.59 18.87
N PRO A 24 -9.84 -19.80 19.17
CA PRO A 24 -10.87 -19.15 18.38
C PRO A 24 -10.63 -17.65 18.55
N VAL A 25 -10.29 -16.97 17.45
CA VAL A 25 -10.38 -15.51 17.37
C VAL A 25 -11.87 -15.18 17.41
N SER A 26 -12.45 -15.24 18.60
CA SER A 26 -13.76 -14.67 18.86
C SER A 26 -13.52 -13.18 19.06
N ALA A 27 -13.44 -12.45 17.94
CA ALA A 27 -13.65 -11.01 17.96
C ALA A 27 -15.10 -10.78 18.36
N ASN A 28 -15.37 -10.70 19.67
CA ASN A 28 -16.65 -10.22 20.18
C ASN A 28 -16.71 -8.71 19.95
N ILE A 29 -16.98 -8.32 18.71
CA ILE A 29 -17.44 -6.98 18.39
C ILE A 29 -18.83 -6.87 19.03
N SER A 30 -18.86 -6.44 20.29
CA SER A 30 -20.08 -6.06 20.98
C SER A 30 -20.52 -4.73 20.40
N GLN A 31 -21.26 -4.77 19.29
CA GLN A 31 -22.04 -3.63 18.84
C GLN A 31 -23.20 -3.48 19.82
N SER A 32 -23.04 -2.63 20.83
CA SER A 32 -24.19 -2.09 21.54
C SER A 32 -24.97 -1.21 20.57
N VAL A 33 -25.86 -1.83 19.80
CA VAL A 33 -26.85 -1.13 19.00
C VAL A 33 -27.78 -0.44 19.98
N SER A 34 -27.48 0.82 20.29
CA SER A 34 -28.48 1.71 20.87
C SER A 34 -29.60 1.79 19.85
N GLN A 35 -30.73 1.14 20.15
CA GLN A 35 -31.94 1.17 19.33
C GLN A 35 -32.47 2.60 19.34
N ARG A 36 -31.88 3.46 18.50
CA ARG A 36 -32.49 4.74 18.17
C ARG A 36 -33.75 4.39 17.41
N LYS A 37 -34.91 4.62 18.03
CA LYS A 37 -36.24 4.44 17.44
C LYS A 37 -36.25 5.10 16.06
N GLN A 38 -36.05 4.29 15.03
CA GLN A 38 -36.11 4.74 13.65
C GLN A 38 -37.59 4.78 13.33
N GLU A 39 -38.13 5.99 13.21
CA GLU A 39 -39.48 6.18 12.70
C GLU A 39 -39.54 5.45 11.35
N ASN A 40 -40.45 4.47 11.28
CA ASN A 40 -40.68 3.65 10.11
C ASN A 40 -41.31 4.55 9.04
N ILE A 41 -40.49 5.37 8.39
CA ILE A 41 -40.84 5.95 7.09
C ILE A 41 -40.85 4.75 6.16
N LYS A 42 -42.06 4.28 5.85
CA LYS A 42 -42.30 3.32 4.78
C LYS A 42 -41.90 4.04 3.49
N GLU A 43 -40.63 3.97 3.13
CA GLU A 43 -40.18 4.41 1.82
C GLU A 43 -40.85 3.48 0.81
N GLU A 44 -41.90 4.00 0.18
CA GLU A 44 -42.55 3.36 -0.97
C GLU A 44 -41.46 3.03 -1.98
N VAL A 45 -41.27 1.73 -2.26
CA VAL A 45 -40.25 1.24 -3.20
C VAL A 45 -40.68 1.66 -4.60
N ASN A 46 -40.34 2.89 -4.96
CA ASN A 46 -40.49 3.38 -6.32
C ASN A 46 -39.39 2.73 -7.18
N ASN A 47 -39.79 2.06 -8.26
CA ASN A 47 -38.87 1.39 -9.20
C ASN A 47 -38.20 2.36 -10.18
N GLU A 48 -38.40 3.67 -10.02
CA GLU A 48 -37.72 4.68 -10.81
C GLU A 48 -36.24 4.86 -10.40
N PRO A 49 -35.36 5.25 -11.34
CA PRO A 49 -33.97 5.56 -11.03
C PRO A 49 -33.85 6.67 -9.98
N ILE A 50 -33.12 6.41 -8.90
CA ILE A 50 -32.88 7.38 -7.82
C ILE A 50 -32.03 8.56 -8.33
N LYS A 51 -32.53 9.78 -8.14
CA LYS A 51 -31.80 11.00 -8.48
C LYS A 51 -30.74 11.27 -7.40
N TYR A 52 -29.50 11.56 -7.82
CA TYR A 52 -28.41 11.84 -6.87
C TYR A 52 -28.66 13.12 -6.07
N PHE A 53 -28.96 14.24 -6.75
CA PHE A 53 -29.25 15.52 -6.10
C PHE A 53 -30.52 15.44 -5.25
N GLY A 54 -30.38 15.63 -3.95
CA GLY A 54 -31.49 15.54 -2.98
C GLY A 54 -31.60 14.17 -2.29
N SER A 55 -30.85 13.16 -2.74
CA SER A 55 -30.76 11.88 -2.04
C SER A 55 -29.95 11.98 -0.74
N GLN A 56 -30.11 10.99 0.14
CA GLN A 56 -29.25 10.84 1.32
C GLN A 56 -27.78 10.65 0.94
N ALA A 57 -27.50 10.08 -0.24
CA ALA A 57 -26.14 9.96 -0.77
C ALA A 57 -25.50 11.33 -1.04
N SER A 58 -26.25 12.31 -1.56
CA SER A 58 -25.70 13.66 -1.76
C SER A 58 -25.36 14.40 -0.47
N ARG A 59 -25.98 14.01 0.65
CA ARG A 59 -25.71 14.57 1.99
C ARG A 59 -24.52 13.89 2.66
N TRP A 60 -24.01 12.80 2.11
CA TRP A 60 -22.89 12.05 2.66
C TRP A 60 -21.55 12.73 2.34
N THR A 61 -20.93 13.32 3.35
CA THR A 61 -19.63 13.97 3.20
C THR A 61 -18.50 12.94 3.17
N ALA A 62 -17.50 13.14 2.31
CA ALA A 62 -16.29 12.30 2.25
C ALA A 62 -15.59 12.16 3.61
N GLN A 63 -15.65 13.21 4.44
CA GLN A 63 -15.18 13.19 5.82
C GLN A 63 -15.80 12.06 6.64
N ARG A 64 -17.09 11.74 6.46
CA ARG A 64 -17.76 10.66 7.20
C ARG A 64 -17.38 9.25 6.73
N SER A 65 -16.87 9.10 5.51
CA SER A 65 -16.24 7.84 5.08
C SER A 65 -14.83 7.68 5.61
N ARG A 66 -14.10 8.79 5.78
CA ARG A 66 -12.69 8.81 6.20
C ARG A 66 -12.53 8.76 7.71
N GLU A 67 -13.36 9.51 8.43
CA GLU A 67 -13.44 9.47 9.88
C GLU A 67 -14.37 8.31 10.26
N GLY A 68 -13.88 7.40 11.09
CA GLY A 68 -14.71 6.35 11.67
C GLY A 68 -15.90 6.93 12.47
N PRO A 69 -16.79 6.08 13.00
CA PRO A 69 -17.95 6.52 13.77
C PRO A 69 -17.53 7.53 14.85
N LYS A 70 -18.11 8.75 14.78
CA LYS A 70 -17.83 9.82 15.76
C LYS A 70 -18.24 9.31 17.16
N GLY A 71 -17.28 9.24 18.08
CA GLY A 71 -17.49 8.73 19.44
C GLY A 71 -16.92 7.34 19.72
N GLN A 72 -16.08 6.78 18.85
CA GLN A 72 -15.20 5.68 19.26
C GLN A 72 -14.12 6.25 20.19
N ASP A 73 -14.11 5.81 21.45
CA ASP A 73 -13.02 6.04 22.40
C ASP A 73 -11.78 5.28 21.92
N ILE A 74 -11.05 5.89 20.99
CA ILE A 74 -9.78 5.37 20.49
C ILE A 74 -8.71 5.79 21.48
N PRO A 75 -7.99 4.82 22.09
CA PRO A 75 -6.90 5.16 22.99
C PRO A 75 -5.83 5.99 22.26
N TRP A 76 -5.36 7.06 22.90
CA TRP A 76 -4.39 7.99 22.31
C TRP A 76 -3.07 7.31 21.89
N PHE A 77 -2.73 6.15 22.50
CA PHE A 77 -1.51 5.40 22.18
C PHE A 77 -1.63 4.51 20.93
N GLN A 78 -2.85 4.23 20.45
CA GLN A 78 -3.12 3.36 19.30
C GLN A 78 -2.31 3.73 18.04
N PRO A 79 -2.33 5.00 17.55
CA PRO A 79 -1.57 5.35 16.36
C PRO A 79 -0.06 5.17 16.55
N TYR A 80 0.46 5.41 17.76
CA TYR A 80 1.89 5.26 18.04
C TYR A 80 2.34 3.81 18.00
N VAL A 81 1.56 2.89 18.57
CA VAL A 81 1.89 1.45 18.54
C VAL A 81 1.86 0.92 17.10
N VAL A 82 0.85 1.30 16.32
CA VAL A 82 0.74 0.89 14.91
C VAL A 82 1.92 1.45 14.13
N ASN A 83 2.17 2.76 14.20
CA ASN A 83 3.28 3.39 13.50
C ASN A 83 4.63 2.81 13.92
N PHE A 84 4.83 2.52 15.20
CA PHE A 84 6.06 1.89 15.70
C PHE A 84 6.25 0.49 15.11
N SER A 85 5.20 -0.34 15.09
CA SER A 85 5.29 -1.68 14.49
C SER A 85 5.62 -1.63 13.00
N VAL A 86 4.98 -0.72 12.25
CA VAL A 86 5.27 -0.51 10.83
C VAL A 86 6.68 0.03 10.63
N ALA A 87 7.13 0.96 11.46
CA ALA A 87 8.49 1.50 11.40
C ALA A 87 9.55 0.42 11.65
N VAL A 88 9.35 -0.46 12.64
CA VAL A 88 10.24 -1.61 12.89
C VAL A 88 10.29 -2.53 11.67
N PHE A 89 9.14 -2.83 11.04
CA PHE A 89 9.12 -3.61 9.81
C PHE A 89 9.84 -2.90 8.67
N LEU A 90 9.64 -1.60 8.47
CA LEU A 90 10.33 -0.83 7.43
C LEU A 90 11.84 -0.79 7.66
N ILE A 91 12.29 -0.62 8.90
CA ILE A 91 13.72 -0.68 9.24
C ILE A 91 14.28 -2.06 8.90
N TYR A 92 13.54 -3.13 9.23
CA TYR A 92 13.93 -4.48 8.85
C TYR A 92 14.03 -4.66 7.33
N PHE A 93 13.00 -4.29 6.58
CA PHE A 93 12.93 -4.51 5.13
C PHE A 93 13.84 -3.60 4.32
N CYS A 94 14.02 -2.34 4.71
CA CYS A 94 14.76 -1.37 3.92
C CYS A 94 16.25 -1.29 4.27
N ILE A 95 16.67 -1.73 5.47
CA ILE A 95 18.04 -1.55 5.95
C ILE A 95 18.69 -2.86 6.39
N LEU A 96 18.01 -3.67 7.21
CA LEU A 96 18.63 -4.86 7.82
C LEU A 96 18.51 -6.12 6.95
N ARG A 97 17.54 -6.17 6.03
CA ARG A 97 17.37 -7.29 5.11
C ARG A 97 18.44 -7.22 4.02
N GLU A 98 19.03 -8.36 3.71
CA GLU A 98 19.91 -8.51 2.55
C GLU A 98 19.18 -8.14 1.25
N GLU A 99 19.91 -7.56 0.30
CA GLU A 99 19.37 -7.11 -0.99
C GLU A 99 18.67 -8.27 -1.71
N ASN A 100 17.42 -8.05 -2.09
CA ASN A 100 16.66 -9.05 -2.83
C ASN A 100 16.87 -8.83 -4.34
N ASP A 101 16.85 -9.88 -5.17
CA ASP A 101 17.04 -9.77 -6.64
C ASP A 101 16.11 -8.72 -7.30
N ILE A 102 14.92 -8.53 -6.71
CA ILE A 102 13.95 -7.51 -7.15
C ILE A 102 14.48 -6.10 -6.89
N ASP A 103 15.12 -5.88 -5.73
CA ASP A 103 15.70 -4.58 -5.37
C ASP A 103 16.86 -4.23 -6.32
N GLU A 104 17.69 -5.21 -6.70
CA GLU A 104 18.74 -5.04 -7.72
C GLU A 104 18.12 -4.68 -9.09
N GLY A 105 16.98 -5.29 -9.41
CA GLY A 105 16.23 -5.03 -10.64
C GLY A 105 15.72 -3.60 -10.78
N LEU A 106 15.42 -2.91 -9.67
CA LEU A 106 14.99 -1.50 -9.68
C LEU A 106 16.13 -0.53 -10.07
N GLY A 107 17.40 -0.93 -9.90
CA GLY A 107 18.55 -0.11 -10.29
C GLY A 107 18.83 -0.11 -11.80
N ARG A 108 18.26 -1.06 -12.55
CA ARG A 108 18.45 -1.16 -14.00
C ARG A 108 17.60 -0.13 -14.73
N SER A 109 18.08 0.33 -15.89
CA SER A 109 17.32 1.30 -16.69
C SER A 109 16.02 0.69 -17.21
N LEU A 110 14.94 1.46 -17.29
CA LEU A 110 13.67 0.96 -17.85
C LEU A 110 13.81 0.51 -19.30
N PHE A 111 14.76 1.11 -20.03
CA PHE A 111 15.09 0.78 -21.41
C PHE A 111 15.68 -0.63 -21.55
N GLU A 112 16.41 -1.12 -20.56
CA GLU A 112 16.92 -2.50 -20.52
C GLU A 112 15.81 -3.52 -20.20
N HIS A 113 14.83 -3.13 -19.38
CA HIS A 113 13.77 -4.04 -18.95
C HIS A 113 12.70 -4.25 -20.03
N VAL A 114 12.34 -3.19 -20.76
CA VAL A 114 11.31 -3.23 -21.79
C VAL A 114 11.95 -3.08 -23.17
N PRO A 115 12.15 -4.18 -23.91
CA PRO A 115 12.80 -4.11 -25.22
C PRO A 115 11.98 -3.23 -26.18
N GLY A 116 12.67 -2.31 -26.87
CA GLY A 116 12.06 -1.40 -27.84
C GLY A 116 11.38 -0.15 -27.24
N LEU A 117 11.37 0.02 -25.91
CA LEU A 117 10.79 1.22 -25.28
C LEU A 117 11.58 2.48 -25.64
N GLU A 118 12.91 2.39 -25.64
CA GLU A 118 13.80 3.50 -25.99
C GLU A 118 13.56 3.97 -27.42
N GLU A 119 13.43 3.01 -28.35
CA GLU A 119 13.18 3.29 -29.77
C GLU A 119 11.88 4.05 -29.98
N LYS A 120 10.79 3.58 -29.36
CA LYS A 120 9.48 4.24 -29.45
C LYS A 120 9.50 5.64 -28.85
N GLN A 121 10.18 5.82 -27.73
CA GLN A 121 10.30 7.12 -27.09
C GLN A 121 11.10 8.10 -27.96
N LEU A 122 12.23 7.66 -28.53
CA LEU A 122 13.05 8.47 -29.45
C LEU A 122 12.26 8.89 -30.69
N ILE A 123 11.46 8.00 -31.29
CA ILE A 123 10.62 8.33 -32.45
C ILE A 123 9.60 9.42 -32.08
N VAL A 124 8.88 9.25 -30.98
CA VAL A 124 7.88 10.24 -30.54
C VAL A 124 8.53 11.59 -30.23
N SER A 125 9.66 11.59 -29.52
CA SER A 125 10.41 12.80 -29.21
C SER A 125 10.98 13.48 -30.47
N TYR A 126 11.42 12.70 -31.46
CA TYR A 126 11.91 13.21 -32.74
C TYR A 126 10.81 13.96 -33.50
N HIS A 127 9.63 13.34 -33.65
CA HIS A 127 8.48 13.98 -34.30
C HIS A 127 8.07 15.27 -33.58
N TYR A 128 7.97 15.22 -32.25
CA TYR A 128 7.64 16.40 -31.45
C TYR A 128 8.67 17.53 -31.62
N ASN A 129 9.97 17.25 -31.55
CA ASN A 129 11.00 18.27 -31.72
C ASN A 129 11.00 18.86 -33.13
N LYS A 130 10.79 18.03 -34.16
CA LYS A 130 10.70 18.46 -35.57
C LYS A 130 9.51 19.38 -35.81
N GLU A 131 8.34 19.07 -35.22
CA GLU A 131 7.13 19.90 -35.32
C GLU A 131 7.27 21.25 -34.59
N ASN A 132 7.99 21.26 -33.47
CA ASN A 132 8.18 22.45 -32.63
C ASN A 132 9.44 23.26 -32.96
N GLY A 133 10.22 22.85 -33.97
CA GLY A 133 11.48 23.52 -34.36
C GLY A 133 12.58 23.44 -33.30
N LEU A 134 12.55 22.43 -32.44
CA LEU A 134 13.56 22.16 -31.42
C LEU A 134 14.71 21.33 -32.01
N SER A 135 15.89 21.36 -31.36
CA SER A 135 17.06 20.62 -31.83
C SER A 135 16.83 19.09 -31.81
N THR A 136 17.16 18.42 -32.92
CA THR A 136 17.04 16.95 -33.08
C THR A 136 18.37 16.20 -33.06
N VAL A 137 19.50 16.92 -33.01
CA VAL A 137 20.85 16.37 -33.17
C VAL A 137 21.15 15.24 -32.18
N ASP A 138 20.82 15.43 -30.90
CA ASP A 138 21.08 14.43 -29.86
C ASP A 138 20.24 13.16 -30.04
N ILE A 139 18.99 13.34 -30.50
CA ILE A 139 18.05 12.24 -30.76
C ILE A 139 18.53 11.42 -31.97
N GLU A 140 18.97 12.09 -33.04
CA GLU A 140 19.51 11.45 -34.24
C GLU A 140 20.79 10.67 -33.95
N ASN A 141 21.69 11.22 -33.14
CA ASN A 141 22.91 10.53 -32.72
C ASN A 141 22.58 9.26 -31.93
N ARG A 142 21.63 9.34 -30.98
CA ARG A 142 21.21 8.18 -30.20
C ARG A 142 20.49 7.12 -31.05
N MET A 143 19.64 7.53 -31.99
CA MET A 143 19.00 6.60 -32.93
C MET A 143 20.04 5.88 -33.81
N ARG A 144 21.11 6.58 -34.21
CA ARG A 144 22.22 6.00 -34.98
C ARG A 144 23.03 5.00 -34.16
N GLU A 145 23.28 5.27 -32.88
CA GLU A 145 23.93 4.32 -31.97
C GLU A 145 23.15 3.00 -31.86
N LEU A 146 21.82 3.08 -31.87
CA LEU A 146 20.92 1.92 -31.85
C LEU A 146 20.78 1.23 -33.23
N GLY A 147 21.42 1.75 -34.28
CA GLY A 147 21.34 1.21 -35.64
C GLY A 147 20.02 1.49 -36.37
N MET A 148 19.20 2.42 -35.86
CA MET A 148 17.94 2.81 -36.49
C MET A 148 18.14 3.90 -37.53
N ASN A 149 17.51 3.75 -38.69
CA ASN A 149 17.46 4.78 -39.72
C ASN A 149 16.27 5.72 -39.47
N PHE A 150 16.54 6.93 -38.96
CA PHE A 150 15.53 7.96 -38.71
C PHE A 150 14.83 8.46 -39.99
N GLU A 151 15.45 8.29 -41.16
CA GLU A 151 14.84 8.63 -42.46
C GLU A 151 13.63 7.75 -42.81
N SER A 152 13.55 6.54 -42.26
CA SER A 152 12.44 5.60 -42.50
C SER A 152 11.19 5.87 -41.66
N ALA A 153 11.29 6.79 -40.68
CA ALA A 153 10.19 7.21 -39.82
C ALA A 153 9.43 8.44 -40.36
N ASN A 154 9.70 8.85 -41.60
CA ASN A 154 9.07 10.01 -42.24
C ASN A 154 7.93 9.62 -43.18
#